data_AF-A0A0S8JRS6-F1
#
_entry.id   AF-A0A0S8JRS6-F1
#
_cell.length_a   1.000
_cell.length_b   1.000
_cell.length_c   1.000
_cell.angle_alpha   90.00
_cell.angle_beta   90.00
_cell.angle_gamma   90.00
#
_symmetry.space_group_name_H-M   'P 1'
#
loop_
_entity.id
_entity.type
_entity.pdbx_description
1 polymer ?
#
loop_
_entity_poly.entity_id
_entity_poly.type
_entity_poly.pdbx_seq_one_letter_code
_entity_poly.pdbx_strand_id
1 'polypeptide(L)'
;ELFSWANKMAPSWKWLYYEALTYWQHNQPEVARNLFLSCENDPDFAPFYLAKARLFREDPSIVQASVEKANALDPASWRIGMEMVNLYLEKNQPENALQVAEKTYQSHSGKCMVVLQYANVLKLNGKYAETLKTLSQLEMLPAESDKWSGDINAHALFRATNVLSAIDRMKAGKWGKALACLKDAETWPENLGWGEPYFPDNRLTQFFSAYCYEQLNDKAQVERSFYYIIQYKNPDGRSGPLGNKLSSLVKEGNRNYISITESLIDSQFKTRDIELLKAFQDIL
;
A
#
# COMPACT_ATOMS: atom_id res chain seq x y z
N GLU A 1 -37.66 -6.90 10.20
CA GLU A 1 -38.93 -6.84 10.99
C GLU A 1 -38.70 -6.53 12.47
N LEU A 2 -37.78 -7.22 13.16
CA LEU A 2 -37.52 -6.97 14.59
C LEU A 2 -37.13 -5.52 14.92
N PHE A 3 -36.15 -4.94 14.22
CA PHE A 3 -35.67 -3.58 14.50
C PHE A 3 -36.70 -2.50 14.13
N SER A 4 -37.37 -2.63 12.98
CA SER A 4 -38.51 -1.77 12.62
C SER A 4 -39.63 -1.81 13.68
N TRP A 5 -39.98 -2.99 14.20
CA TRP A 5 -40.95 -3.10 15.30
C TRP A 5 -40.45 -2.41 16.57
N ALA A 6 -39.21 -2.65 16.99
CA ALA A 6 -38.62 -2.03 18.18
C ALA A 6 -38.60 -0.50 18.07
N ASN A 7 -38.27 0.03 16.88
CA ASN A 7 -38.25 1.47 16.63
C ASN A 7 -39.66 2.11 16.68
N LYS A 8 -40.71 1.37 16.34
CA LYS A 8 -42.10 1.84 16.52
C LYS A 8 -42.51 1.90 17.99
N MET A 9 -42.00 0.99 18.82
CA MET A 9 -42.32 0.97 20.26
C MET A 9 -41.51 2.00 21.05
N ALA A 10 -40.23 2.15 20.73
CA ALA A 10 -39.32 3.09 21.37
C ALA A 10 -38.30 3.61 20.35
N PRO A 11 -38.57 4.77 19.71
CA PRO A 11 -37.69 5.33 18.69
C PRO A 11 -36.26 5.53 19.18
N SER A 12 -35.28 5.08 18.41
CA SER A 12 -33.86 5.27 18.71
C SER A 12 -33.01 5.10 17.46
N TRP A 13 -32.00 5.94 17.30
CA TRP A 13 -30.98 5.79 16.26
C TRP A 13 -30.32 4.40 16.29
N LYS A 14 -30.27 3.73 17.46
CA LYS A 14 -29.69 2.39 17.60
C LYS A 14 -30.43 1.35 16.78
N TRP A 15 -31.77 1.39 16.77
CA TRP A 15 -32.58 0.46 15.99
C TRP A 15 -32.38 0.66 14.50
N LEU A 16 -32.41 1.92 14.06
CA LEU A 16 -32.14 2.31 12.68
C LEU A 16 -30.74 1.88 12.25
N TYR A 17 -29.73 2.08 13.10
CA TYR A 17 -28.36 1.66 12.83
C TYR A 17 -28.21 0.14 12.69
N TYR A 18 -28.74 -0.65 13.62
CA TYR A 18 -28.65 -2.12 13.52
C TYR A 18 -29.45 -2.69 12.35
N GLU A 19 -30.59 -2.09 12.03
CA GLU A 19 -31.35 -2.41 10.83
C GLU A 19 -30.55 -2.09 9.56
N ALA A 20 -29.92 -0.90 9.50
CA ALA A 20 -29.06 -0.50 8.39
C ALA A 20 -27.88 -1.47 8.19
N LEU A 21 -27.20 -1.87 9.26
CA LEU A 21 -26.13 -2.87 9.19
C LEU A 21 -26.64 -4.22 8.66
N THR A 22 -27.85 -4.63 9.05
CA THR A 22 -28.47 -5.87 8.54
C THR A 22 -28.74 -5.77 7.04
N TYR A 23 -29.35 -4.68 6.58
CA TYR A 23 -29.59 -4.45 5.15
C TYR A 23 -28.28 -4.37 4.34
N TRP A 24 -27.26 -3.71 4.90
CA TRP A 24 -25.95 -3.64 4.25
C TRP A 24 -25.34 -5.03 4.08
N GLN A 25 -25.39 -5.87 5.13
CA GLN A 25 -24.91 -7.25 5.07
C GLN A 25 -25.68 -8.12 4.06
N HIS A 26 -26.94 -7.81 3.79
CA HIS A 26 -27.79 -8.48 2.80
C HIS A 26 -27.74 -7.83 1.40
N ASN A 27 -26.69 -7.06 1.11
CA ASN A 27 -26.46 -6.42 -0.19
C ASN A 27 -27.58 -5.45 -0.62
N GLN A 28 -28.19 -4.74 0.33
CA GLN A 28 -29.17 -3.67 0.10
C GLN A 28 -28.61 -2.32 0.56
N PRO A 29 -27.55 -1.79 -0.09
CA PRO A 29 -26.82 -0.62 0.38
C PRO A 29 -27.68 0.66 0.36
N GLU A 30 -28.61 0.83 -0.59
CA GLU A 30 -29.45 2.03 -0.64
C GLU A 30 -30.40 2.14 0.55
N VAL A 31 -30.96 1.01 1.00
CA VAL A 31 -31.82 0.97 2.20
C VAL A 31 -30.99 1.30 3.43
N ALA A 32 -29.79 0.72 3.55
CA ALA A 32 -28.88 1.04 4.62
C ALA A 32 -28.52 2.54 4.63
N ARG A 33 -28.19 3.12 3.47
CA ARG A 33 -27.84 4.55 3.34
C ARG A 33 -28.98 5.43 3.83
N ASN A 34 -30.22 5.17 3.42
CA ASN A 34 -31.38 5.93 3.87
C ASN A 34 -31.54 5.88 5.40
N LEU A 35 -31.37 4.71 6.02
CA LEU A 35 -31.42 4.56 7.48
C LEU A 35 -30.27 5.27 8.21
N PHE A 36 -29.05 5.25 7.64
CA PHE A 36 -27.91 6.01 8.18
C PHE A 36 -28.15 7.53 8.09
N LEU A 37 -28.78 8.02 7.02
CA LEU A 37 -29.11 9.43 6.85
C LEU A 37 -30.23 9.86 7.81
N SER A 38 -31.23 9.00 8.04
CA SER A 38 -32.33 9.29 8.96
C SER A 38 -31.92 9.33 10.44
N CYS A 39 -30.71 8.86 10.77
CA CYS A 39 -30.13 9.02 12.11
C CYS A 39 -29.54 10.43 12.33
N GLU A 40 -29.44 11.24 11.28
CA GLU A 40 -28.87 12.59 11.33
C GLU A 40 -27.53 12.65 12.09
N ASN A 41 -27.45 13.47 13.13
CA ASN A 41 -26.28 13.66 14.00
C ASN A 41 -26.51 13.18 15.44
N ASP A 42 -27.59 12.43 15.69
CA ASP A 42 -27.98 11.92 17.01
C ASP A 42 -27.02 10.87 17.60
N PRO A 43 -26.39 9.98 16.81
CA PRO A 43 -25.52 8.95 17.36
C PRO A 43 -24.33 9.52 18.13
N ASP A 44 -24.15 9.04 19.36
CA ASP A 44 -23.02 9.33 20.24
C ASP A 44 -22.00 8.18 20.26
N PHE A 45 -21.84 7.51 19.10
CA PHE A 45 -21.07 6.28 18.99
C PHE A 45 -20.12 6.33 17.79
N ALA A 46 -18.81 6.44 18.04
CA ALA A 46 -17.81 6.61 16.98
C ALA A 46 -17.85 5.52 15.87
N PRO A 47 -18.06 4.22 16.18
CA PRO A 47 -18.19 3.19 15.15
C PRO A 47 -19.39 3.36 14.21
N PHE A 48 -20.46 4.06 14.63
CA PHE A 48 -21.56 4.44 13.72
C PHE A 48 -21.00 5.29 12.57
N TYR A 49 -20.20 6.30 12.89
CA TYR A 49 -19.67 7.22 11.89
C TYR A 49 -18.57 6.58 11.03
N LEU A 50 -17.76 5.67 11.58
CA LEU A 50 -16.84 4.87 10.74
C LEU A 50 -17.61 3.96 9.76
N ALA A 51 -18.70 3.34 10.21
CA ALA A 51 -19.56 2.56 9.32
C ALA A 51 -20.21 3.44 8.24
N LYS A 52 -20.67 4.65 8.61
CA LYS A 52 -21.20 5.64 7.67
C LYS A 52 -20.16 6.05 6.64
N ALA A 53 -18.95 6.41 7.04
CA ALA A 53 -17.86 6.75 6.12
C ALA A 53 -17.63 5.63 5.08
N ARG A 54 -17.60 4.37 5.53
CA ARG A 54 -17.40 3.22 4.62
C ARG A 54 -18.57 2.98 3.67
N LEU A 55 -19.81 3.09 4.15
CA LEU A 55 -21.01 2.89 3.33
C LEU A 55 -21.16 3.99 2.25
N PHE A 56 -20.67 5.19 2.54
CA PHE A 56 -20.72 6.37 1.68
C PHE A 56 -19.35 6.69 1.03
N ARG A 57 -18.46 5.71 0.84
CA ARG A 57 -17.10 5.91 0.29
C ARG A 57 -17.03 6.66 -1.06
N GLU A 58 -18.14 6.71 -1.79
CA GLU A 58 -18.26 7.40 -3.08
C GLU A 58 -18.61 8.90 -2.92
N ASP A 59 -18.95 9.35 -1.70
CA ASP A 59 -19.22 10.74 -1.34
C ASP A 59 -18.14 11.26 -0.37
N PRO A 60 -17.11 11.96 -0.88
CA PRO A 60 -16.01 12.48 -0.06
C PRO A 60 -16.46 13.42 1.07
N SER A 61 -17.56 14.15 0.88
CA SER A 61 -18.07 15.10 1.87
C SER A 61 -18.65 14.35 3.08
N ILE A 62 -19.46 13.32 2.83
CA ILE A 62 -20.03 12.49 3.90
C ILE A 62 -18.93 11.70 4.61
N VAL A 63 -17.95 11.17 3.86
CA VAL A 63 -16.78 10.48 4.44
C VAL A 63 -16.05 11.39 5.40
N GLN A 64 -15.69 12.59 4.95
CA GLN A 64 -14.96 13.54 5.77
C GLN A 64 -15.72 13.91 7.05
N ALA A 65 -16.97 14.36 6.93
CA ALA A 65 -17.77 14.75 8.08
C ALA A 65 -17.95 13.60 9.08
N SER A 66 -18.08 12.36 8.58
CA SER A 66 -18.23 11.18 9.42
C SER A 66 -16.93 10.85 10.16
N VAL A 67 -15.78 10.85 9.49
CA VAL A 67 -14.48 10.58 10.14
C VAL A 67 -14.14 11.66 11.17
N GLU A 68 -14.39 12.93 10.86
CA GLU A 68 -14.19 14.05 11.81
C GLU A 68 -15.08 13.91 13.04
N LYS A 69 -16.35 13.57 12.85
CA LYS A 69 -17.29 13.33 13.95
C LYS A 69 -16.90 12.11 14.79
N ALA A 70 -16.44 11.02 14.17
CA ALA A 70 -15.91 9.86 14.87
C ALA A 70 -14.71 10.26 15.75
N ASN A 71 -13.78 11.05 15.20
CA ASN A 71 -12.59 11.51 15.91
C ASN A 71 -12.93 12.45 17.08
N ALA A 72 -13.97 13.28 16.95
CA ALA A 72 -14.46 14.11 18.05
C ALA A 72 -15.04 13.27 19.20
N LEU A 73 -15.64 12.11 18.91
CA LEU A 73 -16.23 11.21 19.89
C LEU A 73 -15.19 10.32 20.58
N ASP A 74 -14.18 9.84 19.84
CA ASP A 74 -13.15 8.92 20.36
C ASP A 74 -11.76 9.20 19.75
N PRO A 75 -11.09 10.30 20.14
CA PRO A 75 -9.80 10.70 19.55
C PRO A 75 -8.64 9.76 19.89
N ALA A 76 -8.83 8.82 20.81
CA ALA A 76 -7.82 7.83 21.19
C ALA A 76 -7.89 6.56 20.33
N SER A 77 -8.92 6.40 19.50
CA SER A 77 -9.09 5.19 18.70
C SER A 77 -8.07 5.11 17.56
N TRP A 78 -7.23 4.07 17.57
CA TRP A 78 -6.34 3.79 16.45
C TRP A 78 -7.07 3.56 15.13
N ARG A 79 -8.29 2.99 15.15
CA ARG A 79 -9.07 2.79 13.93
C ARG A 79 -9.46 4.12 13.30
N ILE A 80 -9.85 5.09 14.12
CA ILE A 80 -10.21 6.43 13.64
C ILE A 80 -8.96 7.17 13.17
N GLY A 81 -7.84 7.05 13.90
CA GLY A 81 -6.55 7.56 13.45
C GLY A 81 -6.15 7.02 12.07
N MET A 82 -6.34 5.73 11.83
CA MET A 82 -6.08 5.12 10.51
C MET A 82 -6.98 5.68 9.40
N GLU A 83 -8.27 5.89 9.66
CA GLU A 83 -9.20 6.45 8.67
C GLU A 83 -8.89 7.93 8.39
N MET A 84 -8.45 8.70 9.41
CA MET A 84 -7.96 10.06 9.25
C MET A 84 -6.71 10.12 8.35
N VAL A 85 -5.78 9.18 8.51
CA VAL A 85 -4.61 9.05 7.63
C VAL A 85 -5.06 8.81 6.18
N ASN A 86 -5.97 7.86 5.96
CA ASN A 86 -6.48 7.56 4.61
C ASN A 86 -7.13 8.78 3.95
N LEU A 87 -7.95 9.53 4.70
CA LEU A 87 -8.58 10.76 4.25
C LEU A 87 -7.55 11.82 3.81
N TYR A 88 -6.47 12.00 4.57
CA TYR A 88 -5.39 12.91 4.16
C TYR A 88 -4.65 12.42 2.91
N LEU A 89 -4.42 11.12 2.77
CA LEU A 89 -3.78 10.54 1.58
C LEU A 89 -4.67 10.69 0.33
N GLU A 90 -5.98 10.46 0.44
CA GLU A 90 -6.94 10.66 -0.66
C GLU A 90 -6.99 12.11 -1.14
N LYS A 91 -6.75 13.06 -0.23
CA LYS A 91 -6.62 14.49 -0.54
C LYS A 91 -5.24 14.90 -1.05
N ASN A 92 -4.33 13.94 -1.27
CA ASN A 92 -2.95 14.17 -1.66
C ASN A 92 -2.18 15.06 -0.65
N GLN A 93 -2.41 14.84 0.65
CA GLN A 93 -1.77 15.57 1.77
C GLN A 93 -0.90 14.62 2.62
N PRO A 94 0.23 14.12 2.08
CA PRO A 94 1.05 13.11 2.74
C PRO A 94 1.70 13.60 4.05
N GLU A 95 2.00 14.91 4.17
CA GLU A 95 2.58 15.48 5.39
C GLU A 95 1.58 15.49 6.56
N ASN A 96 0.31 15.86 6.29
CA ASN A 96 -0.76 15.79 7.29
C ASN A 96 -1.04 14.34 7.70
N ALA A 97 -1.05 13.43 6.72
CA ALA A 97 -1.16 12.01 6.97
C ALA A 97 -0.03 11.52 7.88
N LEU A 98 1.20 12.01 7.71
CA LEU A 98 2.35 11.63 8.53
C LEU A 98 2.18 12.05 9.98
N GLN A 99 1.71 13.27 10.24
CA GLN A 99 1.48 13.75 11.60
C GLN A 99 0.46 12.88 12.36
N VAL A 100 -0.65 12.52 11.70
CA VAL A 100 -1.66 11.65 12.31
C VAL A 100 -1.14 10.22 12.48
N ALA A 101 -0.46 9.68 11.47
CA ALA A 101 0.09 8.33 11.51
C ALA A 101 1.13 8.18 12.63
N GLU A 102 2.01 9.18 12.81
CA GLU A 102 3.00 9.20 13.88
C GLU A 102 2.35 9.22 15.26
N LYS A 103 1.38 10.10 15.50
CA LYS A 103 0.63 10.15 16.77
C LYS A 103 -0.09 8.82 17.06
N THR A 104 -0.68 8.22 16.03
CA THR A 104 -1.39 6.94 16.15
C THR A 104 -0.40 5.81 16.46
N TYR A 105 0.75 5.79 15.78
CA TYR A 105 1.83 4.84 16.03
C TYR A 105 2.40 4.95 17.43
N GLN A 106 2.67 6.16 17.93
CA GLN A 106 3.21 6.35 19.28
C GLN A 106 2.28 5.81 20.38
N SER A 107 0.97 5.88 20.17
CA SER A 107 -0.03 5.39 21.13
C SER A 107 -0.41 3.92 20.94
N HIS A 108 -0.17 3.34 19.76
CA HIS A 108 -0.63 2.00 19.38
C HIS A 108 0.42 1.17 18.62
N SER A 109 1.69 1.32 18.96
CA SER A 109 2.82 0.64 18.29
C SER A 109 2.75 -0.89 18.36
N GLY A 110 2.00 -1.45 19.32
CA GLY A 110 1.73 -2.89 19.39
C GLY A 110 0.68 -3.41 18.38
N LYS A 111 0.11 -2.55 17.53
CA LYS A 111 -0.83 -2.94 16.47
C LYS A 111 -0.09 -2.98 15.13
N CYS A 112 0.11 -4.19 14.58
CA CYS A 112 0.80 -4.39 13.31
C CYS A 112 0.26 -3.50 12.17
N MET A 113 -1.07 -3.32 12.12
CA MET A 113 -1.72 -2.44 11.14
C MET A 113 -1.35 -0.97 11.26
N VAL A 114 -1.20 -0.47 12.50
CA VAL A 114 -0.79 0.91 12.75
C VAL A 114 0.67 1.10 12.34
N VAL A 115 1.54 0.15 12.71
CA VAL A 115 2.95 0.14 12.32
C VAL A 115 3.10 0.12 10.81
N LEU A 116 2.34 -0.73 10.12
CA LEU A 116 2.39 -0.87 8.66
C LEU A 116 1.88 0.39 7.94
N GLN A 117 0.79 1.00 8.42
CA GLN A 117 0.29 2.25 7.85
C GLN A 117 1.30 3.39 8.07
N TYR A 118 1.89 3.49 9.26
CA TYR A 118 2.92 4.48 9.55
C TYR A 118 4.15 4.32 8.63
N ALA A 119 4.64 3.08 8.46
CA ALA A 119 5.73 2.78 7.52
C ALA A 119 5.37 3.20 6.08
N ASN A 120 4.14 2.93 5.63
CA ASN A 120 3.70 3.35 4.30
C ASN A 120 3.69 4.88 4.14
N VAL A 121 3.20 5.60 5.15
CA VAL A 121 3.17 7.06 5.12
C VAL A 121 4.59 7.66 5.17
N LEU A 122 5.51 7.05 5.93
CA LEU A 122 6.94 7.41 5.88
C LEU A 122 7.49 7.27 4.46
N LYS A 123 7.22 6.16 3.75
CA LYS A 123 7.64 5.96 2.35
C LYS A 123 7.10 7.07 1.46
N LEU A 124 5.80 7.39 1.57
CA LEU A 124 5.15 8.42 0.76
C LEU A 124 5.73 9.82 1.00
N ASN A 125 6.35 10.05 2.16
CA ASN A 125 7.07 11.29 2.48
C ASN A 125 8.59 11.21 2.18
N GLY A 126 9.05 10.21 1.42
CA GLY A 126 10.46 10.04 1.06
C GLY A 126 11.36 9.57 2.19
N LYS A 127 10.79 9.19 3.35
CA LYS A 127 11.53 8.81 4.55
C LYS A 127 11.90 7.32 4.53
N TYR A 128 12.67 6.90 3.53
CA TYR A 128 12.93 5.48 3.25
C TYR A 128 13.71 4.77 4.36
N ALA A 129 14.71 5.42 4.96
CA ALA A 129 15.47 4.84 6.07
C ALA A 129 14.59 4.59 7.32
N GLU A 130 13.73 5.55 7.66
CA GLU A 130 12.77 5.43 8.77
C GLU A 130 11.73 4.35 8.48
N THR A 131 11.29 4.23 7.22
CA THR A 131 10.38 3.17 6.77
C THR A 131 10.98 1.79 6.97
N LEU A 132 12.21 1.55 6.49
CA LEU A 132 12.89 0.25 6.64
C LEU A 132 13.16 -0.10 8.11
N LYS A 133 13.53 0.90 8.93
CA LYS A 133 13.68 0.71 10.38
C LYS A 133 12.36 0.34 11.06
N THR A 134 11.25 0.94 10.63
CA THR A 134 9.92 0.64 11.17
C THR A 134 9.50 -0.78 10.79
N LEU A 135 9.76 -1.19 9.55
CA LEU A 135 9.47 -2.53 9.05
C LEU A 135 10.33 -3.62 9.69
N SER A 136 11.59 -3.33 10.06
CA SER A 136 12.43 -4.31 10.75
C SER A 136 11.99 -4.59 12.19
N GLN A 137 11.17 -3.70 12.77
CA GLN A 137 10.58 -3.86 14.11
C GLN A 137 9.16 -4.41 14.08
N LEU A 138 8.55 -4.49 12.89
CA LEU A 138 7.23 -5.07 12.71
C LEU A 138 7.31 -6.59 12.93
N GLU A 139 6.42 -7.13 13.75
CA GLU A 139 6.18 -8.57 13.84
C GLU A 139 4.77 -8.83 13.32
N MET A 140 4.69 -9.40 12.10
CA MET A 140 3.43 -9.67 11.42
C MET A 140 3.26 -11.19 11.26
N LEU A 141 2.13 -11.71 11.72
CA LEU A 141 1.80 -13.13 11.54
C LEU A 141 1.31 -13.40 10.10
N PRO A 142 1.53 -14.60 9.54
CA PRO A 142 1.02 -14.95 8.21
C PRO A 142 -0.51 -14.77 8.07
N ALA A 143 -1.28 -15.12 9.11
CA ALA A 143 -2.73 -14.90 9.09
C ALA A 143 -3.11 -13.41 9.05
N GLU A 144 -2.26 -12.52 9.56
CA GLU A 144 -2.51 -11.08 9.53
C GLU A 144 -2.24 -10.49 8.15
N SER A 145 -1.29 -11.07 7.41
CA SER A 145 -0.97 -10.62 6.07
C SER A 145 -2.04 -10.94 5.04
N ASP A 146 -2.87 -11.96 5.27
CA ASP A 146 -4.02 -12.29 4.42
C ASP A 146 -5.32 -11.61 4.86
N LYS A 147 -5.51 -11.44 6.18
CA LYS A 147 -6.79 -10.99 6.76
C LYS A 147 -6.89 -9.48 6.94
N TRP A 148 -5.76 -8.83 7.19
CA TRP A 148 -5.72 -7.42 7.60
C TRP A 148 -4.90 -6.54 6.68
N SER A 149 -4.16 -7.09 5.70
CA SER A 149 -3.65 -6.26 4.62
C SER A 149 -4.86 -5.65 3.91
N GLY A 150 -5.19 -4.41 4.23
CA GLY A 150 -5.91 -3.56 3.29
C GLY A 150 -5.06 -3.40 2.03
N ASP A 151 -5.08 -2.22 1.43
CA ASP A 151 -4.28 -1.98 0.21
C ASP A 151 -2.74 -2.04 0.43
N ILE A 152 -2.22 -2.31 1.63
CA ILE A 152 -0.79 -2.29 1.96
C ILE A 152 -0.30 -3.71 2.29
N ASN A 153 0.61 -4.24 1.47
CA ASN A 153 1.31 -5.49 1.72
C ASN A 153 2.71 -5.18 2.27
N ALA A 154 3.08 -5.78 3.41
CA ALA A 154 4.31 -5.45 4.15
C ALA A 154 5.59 -5.75 3.36
N HIS A 155 5.69 -6.93 2.73
CA HIS A 155 6.84 -7.28 1.89
C HIS A 155 6.92 -6.38 0.64
N ALA A 156 5.80 -6.14 -0.03
CA ALA A 156 5.77 -5.24 -1.19
C ALA A 156 6.21 -3.82 -0.81
N LEU A 157 5.82 -3.33 0.37
CA LEU A 157 6.26 -2.04 0.90
C LEU A 157 7.77 -2.04 1.19
N PHE A 158 8.30 -3.10 1.80
CA PHE A 158 9.73 -3.28 2.04
C PHE A 158 10.54 -3.27 0.73
N ARG A 159 10.12 -4.07 -0.26
CA ARG A 159 10.75 -4.13 -1.58
C ARG A 159 10.73 -2.77 -2.27
N ALA A 160 9.56 -2.13 -2.35
CA ALA A 160 9.43 -0.82 -2.99
C ALA A 160 10.31 0.24 -2.31
N THR A 161 10.37 0.23 -0.98
CA THR A 161 11.19 1.19 -0.21
C THR A 161 12.68 0.98 -0.45
N ASN A 162 13.15 -0.28 -0.52
CA ASN A 162 14.54 -0.58 -0.85
C ASN A 162 14.89 -0.13 -2.28
N VAL A 163 14.01 -0.37 -3.26
CA VAL A 163 14.23 0.08 -4.64
C VAL A 163 14.26 1.61 -4.73
N LEU A 164 13.33 2.31 -4.09
CA LEU A 164 13.33 3.78 -4.06
C LEU A 164 14.60 4.32 -3.37
N SER A 165 15.02 3.70 -2.25
CA SER A 165 16.28 4.04 -1.61
C SER A 165 17.49 3.76 -2.52
N ALA A 166 17.44 2.74 -3.38
CA ALA A 166 18.47 2.48 -4.37
C ALA A 166 18.50 3.59 -5.43
N ILE A 167 17.34 4.01 -5.94
CA ILE A 167 17.22 5.09 -6.93
C ILE A 167 17.77 6.41 -6.36
N ASP A 168 17.48 6.76 -5.10
CA ASP A 168 18.09 7.94 -4.45
C ASP A 168 19.61 7.86 -4.38
N ARG A 169 20.15 6.66 -4.18
CA ARG A 169 21.60 6.44 -4.19
C ARG A 169 22.17 6.52 -5.61
N MET A 170 21.43 6.06 -6.62
CA MET A 170 21.79 6.24 -8.03
C MET A 170 21.83 7.72 -8.41
N LYS A 171 20.82 8.51 -8.02
CA LYS A 171 20.80 9.99 -8.17
C LYS A 171 22.07 10.64 -7.60
N ALA A 172 22.56 10.12 -6.48
CA ALA A 172 23.77 10.59 -5.82
C ALA A 172 25.09 9.97 -6.36
N GLY A 173 25.06 9.18 -7.44
CA GLY A 173 26.22 8.49 -8.01
C GLY A 173 26.81 7.36 -7.13
N LYS A 174 26.06 6.90 -6.11
CA LYS A 174 26.49 5.91 -5.13
C LYS A 174 26.09 4.49 -5.57
N TRP A 175 26.55 4.08 -6.75
CA TRP A 175 26.16 2.82 -7.42
C TRP A 175 26.31 1.58 -6.55
N GLY A 176 27.45 1.42 -5.86
CA GLY A 176 27.67 0.27 -4.96
C GLY A 176 26.69 0.21 -3.78
N LYS A 177 26.27 1.36 -3.25
CA LYS A 177 25.24 1.41 -2.21
C LYS A 177 23.84 1.17 -2.76
N ALA A 178 23.58 1.59 -4.01
CA ALA A 178 22.32 1.30 -4.70
C ALA A 178 22.16 -0.22 -4.90
N LEU A 179 23.22 -0.91 -5.34
CA LEU A 179 23.24 -2.37 -5.48
C LEU A 179 22.96 -3.09 -4.16
N ALA A 180 23.47 -2.60 -3.02
CA ALA A 180 23.16 -3.17 -1.71
C ALA A 180 21.66 -3.07 -1.41
N CYS A 181 21.03 -1.91 -1.63
CA CYS A 181 19.59 -1.75 -1.46
C CYS A 181 18.77 -2.62 -2.42
N LEU A 182 19.19 -2.75 -3.68
CA LEU A 182 18.51 -3.64 -4.66
C LEU A 182 18.60 -5.09 -4.21
N LYS A 183 19.76 -5.54 -3.70
CA LYS A 183 19.91 -6.87 -3.12
C LYS A 183 18.99 -7.09 -1.92
N ASP A 184 18.88 -6.10 -1.02
CA ASP A 184 17.97 -6.17 0.12
C ASP A 184 16.50 -6.26 -0.36
N ALA A 185 16.14 -5.59 -1.46
CA ALA A 185 14.80 -5.65 -2.04
C ALA A 185 14.39 -7.06 -2.53
N GLU A 186 15.36 -7.92 -2.83
CA GLU A 186 15.13 -9.31 -3.26
C GLU A 186 14.97 -10.28 -2.08
N THR A 187 15.19 -9.82 -0.84
CA THR A 187 15.05 -10.65 0.37
C THR A 187 13.61 -10.74 0.87
N TRP A 188 13.32 -11.73 1.70
CA TRP A 188 12.01 -11.98 2.31
C TRP A 188 12.13 -12.07 3.83
N PRO A 189 12.17 -10.93 4.54
CA PRO A 189 12.27 -10.93 5.99
C PRO A 189 11.05 -11.62 6.64
N GLU A 190 11.30 -12.65 7.45
CA GLU A 190 10.25 -13.49 8.06
C GLU A 190 9.25 -12.68 8.90
N ASN A 191 9.71 -11.60 9.52
CA ASN A 191 8.92 -10.74 10.38
C ASN A 191 7.82 -9.96 9.63
N LEU A 192 7.83 -9.98 8.29
CA LEU A 192 6.82 -9.32 7.44
C LEU A 192 5.65 -10.25 7.03
N GLY A 193 5.56 -11.44 7.61
CA GLY A 193 4.42 -12.35 7.47
C GLY A 193 4.36 -13.14 6.16
N TRP A 194 5.32 -12.95 5.24
CA TRP A 194 5.44 -13.72 4.00
C TRP A 194 6.81 -14.36 3.87
N GLY A 195 6.83 -15.66 3.59
CA GLY A 195 8.05 -16.37 3.20
C GLY A 195 8.38 -16.17 1.72
N GLU A 196 9.63 -16.45 1.35
CA GLU A 196 10.09 -16.40 -0.03
C GLU A 196 9.27 -17.36 -0.93
N PRO A 197 8.69 -16.87 -2.05
CA PRO A 197 8.08 -17.73 -3.05
C PRO A 197 9.11 -18.67 -3.68
N TYR A 198 8.70 -19.86 -4.11
CA TYR A 198 9.60 -20.80 -4.81
C TYR A 198 10.29 -20.21 -6.05
N PHE A 199 9.62 -19.26 -6.73
CA PHE A 199 10.12 -18.60 -7.93
C PHE A 199 9.86 -17.08 -7.82
N PRO A 200 10.69 -16.33 -7.07
CA PRO A 200 10.51 -14.89 -6.90
C PRO A 200 10.86 -14.16 -8.20
N ASP A 201 9.99 -13.23 -8.62
CA ASP A 201 10.19 -12.44 -9.84
C ASP A 201 11.02 -11.19 -9.56
N ASN A 202 12.35 -11.30 -9.69
CA ASN A 202 13.26 -10.19 -9.45
C ASN A 202 13.64 -9.43 -10.74
N ARG A 203 12.96 -9.67 -11.87
CA ARG A 203 13.38 -9.13 -13.17
C ARG A 203 13.53 -7.61 -13.18
N LEU A 204 12.62 -6.88 -12.55
CA LEU A 204 12.69 -5.43 -12.46
C LEU A 204 13.87 -4.95 -11.59
N THR A 205 14.16 -5.65 -10.49
CA THR A 205 15.29 -5.32 -9.61
C THR A 205 16.62 -5.62 -10.30
N GLN A 206 16.68 -6.70 -11.09
CA GLN A 206 17.80 -7.03 -11.97
C GLN A 206 17.98 -6.01 -13.09
N PHE A 207 16.91 -5.44 -13.62
CA PHE A 207 16.99 -4.36 -14.61
C PHE A 207 17.64 -3.09 -14.04
N PHE A 208 17.26 -2.68 -12.83
CA PHE A 208 17.91 -1.58 -12.12
C PHE A 208 19.35 -1.91 -11.71
N SER A 209 19.63 -3.17 -11.37
CA SER A 209 20.99 -3.63 -11.04
C SER A 209 21.90 -3.58 -12.27
N ALA A 210 21.41 -3.99 -13.45
CA ALA A 210 22.14 -3.91 -14.70
C ALA A 210 22.60 -2.47 -15.00
N TYR A 211 21.72 -1.49 -14.81
CA TYR A 211 22.08 -0.08 -14.95
C TYR A 211 23.21 0.32 -14.00
N CYS A 212 23.14 -0.06 -12.72
CA CYS A 212 24.21 0.22 -11.76
C CYS A 212 25.55 -0.44 -12.16
N TYR A 213 25.51 -1.68 -12.65
CA TYR A 213 26.71 -2.39 -13.10
C TYR A 213 27.32 -1.74 -14.34
N GLU A 214 26.52 -1.20 -15.27
CA GLU A 214 27.03 -0.41 -16.40
C GLU A 214 27.78 0.83 -15.94
N GLN A 215 27.22 1.59 -14.98
CA GLN A 215 27.88 2.77 -14.41
C GLN A 215 29.19 2.41 -13.69
N LEU A 216 29.33 1.18 -13.22
CA LEU A 216 30.54 0.64 -12.60
C LEU A 216 31.49 -0.05 -13.62
N ASN A 217 31.15 -0.07 -14.91
CA ASN A 217 31.87 -0.79 -15.96
C ASN A 217 32.01 -2.31 -15.73
N ASP A 218 31.12 -2.94 -14.96
CA ASP A 218 31.12 -4.38 -14.69
C ASP A 218 30.27 -5.13 -15.73
N LYS A 219 30.83 -5.29 -16.93
CA LYS A 219 30.16 -5.95 -18.07
C LYS A 219 29.69 -7.37 -17.74
N ALA A 220 30.43 -8.10 -16.89
CA ALA A 220 30.08 -9.48 -16.55
C ALA A 220 28.76 -9.53 -15.75
N GLN A 221 28.57 -8.61 -14.81
CA GLN A 221 27.34 -8.54 -14.03
C GLN A 221 26.16 -7.96 -14.81
N VAL A 222 26.42 -7.05 -15.77
CA VAL A 222 25.39 -6.59 -16.71
C VAL A 222 24.82 -7.77 -17.50
N GLU A 223 25.67 -8.61 -18.10
CA GLU A 223 25.21 -9.78 -18.85
C GLU A 223 24.47 -10.78 -17.98
N ARG A 224 24.90 -11.00 -16.73
CA ARG A 224 24.20 -11.87 -15.79
C ARG A 224 22.79 -11.36 -15.45
N SER A 225 22.66 -10.05 -15.25
CA SER A 225 21.37 -9.41 -14.94
C SER A 225 20.40 -9.55 -16.12
N PHE A 226 20.85 -9.26 -17.35
CA PHE A 226 20.02 -9.45 -18.55
C PHE A 226 19.74 -10.93 -18.84
N TYR A 227 20.69 -11.83 -18.58
CA TYR A 227 20.46 -13.26 -18.69
C TYR A 227 19.34 -13.72 -17.75
N TYR A 228 19.34 -13.29 -16.49
CA TYR A 228 18.24 -13.56 -15.55
C TYR A 228 16.91 -13.06 -16.10
N ILE A 229 16.85 -11.81 -16.59
CA ILE A 229 15.61 -11.21 -17.15
C ILE A 229 15.05 -12.03 -18.31
N ILE A 230 15.92 -12.51 -19.20
CA ILE A 230 15.55 -13.27 -20.40
C ILE A 230 15.07 -14.69 -20.03
N GLN A 231 15.76 -15.33 -19.08
CA GLN A 231 15.58 -16.74 -18.74
C GLN A 231 14.57 -17.01 -17.63
N TYR A 232 14.19 -15.98 -16.86
CA TYR A 232 13.20 -16.13 -15.81
C TYR A 232 11.91 -16.75 -16.36
N LYS A 233 11.49 -17.83 -15.70
CA LYS A 233 10.26 -18.57 -15.96
C LYS A 233 9.69 -18.99 -14.62
N ASN A 234 8.40 -18.72 -14.42
CA ASN A 234 7.66 -19.37 -13.36
C ASN A 234 7.04 -20.66 -13.93
N PRO A 235 7.39 -21.86 -13.43
CA PRO A 235 6.86 -23.13 -13.90
C PRO A 235 5.33 -23.24 -13.84
N ASP A 236 4.70 -22.52 -12.90
CA ASP A 236 3.23 -22.49 -12.76
C ASP A 236 2.55 -21.58 -13.79
N GLY A 237 3.33 -20.99 -14.72
CA GLY A 237 2.85 -20.05 -15.74
C GLY A 237 2.49 -18.65 -15.19
N ARG A 238 2.45 -18.48 -13.86
CA ARG A 238 2.10 -17.24 -13.19
C ARG A 238 3.28 -16.28 -13.18
N SER A 239 3.27 -15.31 -14.07
CA SER A 239 4.28 -14.24 -14.13
C SER A 239 3.61 -12.90 -14.40
N GLY A 240 4.09 -11.84 -13.76
CA GLY A 240 3.50 -10.51 -13.90
C GLY A 240 3.60 -10.00 -15.34
N PRO A 241 2.55 -9.36 -15.90
CA PRO A 241 2.55 -8.90 -17.28
C PRO A 241 3.67 -7.88 -17.57
N LEU A 242 4.00 -7.03 -16.59
CA LEU A 242 5.10 -6.07 -16.70
C LEU A 242 6.45 -6.75 -16.87
N GLY A 243 6.75 -7.75 -16.03
CA GLY A 243 7.99 -8.51 -16.14
C GLY A 243 8.07 -9.27 -17.48
N ASN A 244 6.95 -9.79 -17.98
CA ASN A 244 6.90 -10.47 -19.28
C ASN A 244 7.20 -9.52 -20.44
N LYS A 245 6.65 -8.30 -20.39
CA LYS A 245 6.98 -7.25 -21.34
C LYS A 245 8.46 -6.87 -21.26
N LEU A 246 9.01 -6.70 -20.07
CA LEU A 246 10.44 -6.43 -19.85
C LEU A 246 11.31 -7.54 -20.49
N SER A 247 11.00 -8.81 -20.23
CA SER A 247 11.72 -9.94 -20.85
C SER A 247 11.64 -9.93 -22.37
N SER A 248 10.51 -9.54 -22.97
CA SER A 248 10.35 -9.42 -24.43
C SER A 248 11.23 -8.31 -25.01
N LEU A 249 11.16 -7.11 -24.43
CA LEU A 249 11.92 -5.95 -24.88
C LEU A 249 13.43 -6.21 -24.85
N VAL A 250 13.92 -6.85 -23.79
CA VAL A 250 15.34 -7.23 -23.67
C VAL A 250 15.73 -8.29 -24.70
N LYS A 251 14.85 -9.26 -25.00
CA LYS A 251 15.10 -10.32 -26.02
C LYS A 251 15.17 -9.77 -27.44
N GLU A 252 14.39 -8.74 -27.74
CA GLU A 252 14.38 -8.05 -29.03
C GLU A 252 15.66 -7.21 -29.27
N GLY A 253 16.62 -7.24 -28.33
CA GLY A 253 17.90 -6.55 -28.45
C GLY A 253 17.86 -5.10 -27.97
N ASN A 254 16.70 -4.62 -27.50
CA ASN A 254 16.59 -3.30 -26.90
C ASN A 254 17.11 -3.36 -25.46
N ARG A 255 18.39 -2.99 -25.27
CA ARG A 255 19.00 -2.79 -23.93
C ARG A 255 19.08 -1.31 -23.54
N ASN A 256 18.37 -0.44 -24.25
CA ASN A 256 18.34 0.98 -23.94
C ASN A 256 17.37 1.22 -22.77
N TYR A 257 17.90 1.59 -21.61
CA TYR A 257 17.11 1.77 -20.38
C TYR A 257 15.98 2.79 -20.53
N ILE A 258 16.18 3.88 -21.27
CA ILE A 258 15.18 4.93 -21.49
C ILE A 258 13.97 4.33 -22.20
N SER A 259 14.17 3.79 -23.40
CA SER A 259 13.07 3.24 -24.21
C SER A 259 12.36 2.05 -23.58
N ILE A 260 13.08 1.21 -22.82
CA ILE A 260 12.46 0.11 -22.06
C ILE A 260 11.57 0.69 -20.95
N THR A 261 12.11 1.63 -20.17
CA THR A 261 11.39 2.23 -19.04
C THR A 261 10.12 2.94 -19.53
N GLU A 262 10.21 3.74 -20.59
CA GLU A 262 9.07 4.40 -21.24
C GLU A 262 8.03 3.38 -21.71
N SER A 263 8.45 2.35 -22.44
CA SER A 263 7.55 1.29 -22.92
C SER A 263 6.86 0.55 -21.77
N LEU A 264 7.54 0.32 -20.65
CA LEU A 264 6.94 -0.31 -19.48
C LEU A 264 5.95 0.61 -18.77
N ILE A 265 6.23 1.91 -18.66
CA ILE A 265 5.30 2.90 -18.09
C ILE A 265 4.03 3.01 -18.95
N ASP A 266 4.18 3.03 -20.28
CA ASP A 266 3.08 3.17 -21.24
C ASP A 266 2.22 1.91 -21.39
N SER A 267 2.60 0.80 -20.75
CA SER A 267 1.88 -0.47 -20.83
C SER A 267 0.49 -0.46 -20.19
N GLN A 268 0.14 0.56 -19.42
CA GLN A 268 -1.12 0.69 -18.66
C GLN A 268 -1.41 -0.47 -17.69
N PHE A 269 -0.41 -1.28 -17.34
CA PHE A 269 -0.56 -2.33 -16.34
C PHE A 269 -0.83 -1.74 -14.95
N LYS A 270 -1.86 -2.23 -14.25
CA LYS A 270 -2.17 -1.86 -12.87
C LYS A 270 -1.22 -2.57 -11.91
N THR A 271 0.00 -2.06 -11.76
CA THR A 271 1.02 -2.59 -10.83
C THR A 271 1.74 -1.46 -10.08
N ARG A 272 2.18 -1.77 -8.86
CA ARG A 272 2.95 -0.85 -8.00
C ARG A 272 4.33 -0.56 -8.58
N ASP A 273 4.85 -1.43 -9.44
CA ASP A 273 6.14 -1.25 -10.09
C ASP A 273 6.20 -0.04 -11.03
N ILE A 274 5.04 0.50 -11.48
CA ILE A 274 4.99 1.73 -12.29
C ILE A 274 5.53 2.94 -11.51
N GLU A 275 5.30 3.00 -10.19
CA GLU A 275 5.87 4.05 -9.33
C GLU A 275 7.40 3.99 -9.36
N LEU A 276 7.96 2.78 -9.28
CA LEU A 276 9.41 2.55 -9.28
C LEU A 276 10.03 2.91 -10.63
N LEU A 277 9.37 2.54 -11.72
CA LEU A 277 9.80 2.89 -13.08
C LEU A 277 9.79 4.40 -13.32
N LYS A 278 8.77 5.13 -12.83
CA LYS A 278 8.74 6.59 -12.91
C LYS A 278 9.89 7.23 -12.13
N ALA A 279 10.13 6.77 -10.90
CA ALA A 279 11.26 7.25 -10.10
C ALA A 279 12.61 6.95 -10.76
N PHE A 280 12.73 5.83 -11.48
CA PHE A 280 13.92 5.46 -12.25
C PHE A 280 14.03 6.29 -13.54
N GLN A 281 12.93 6.60 -14.22
CA GLN A 281 12.93 7.46 -15.41
C GLN A 281 13.53 8.84 -15.13
N ASP A 282 13.31 9.40 -13.93
CA ASP A 282 13.86 10.70 -13.52
C ASP A 282 15.40 10.74 -13.46
N ILE A 283 16.09 9.60 -13.58
CA ILE A 283 17.55 9.48 -13.42
C ILE A 283 18.28 8.97 -14.66
N LEU A 284 17.54 8.61 -15.71
CA LEU A 284 18.08 8.14 -16.98
C LEU A 284 18.43 9.31 -17.89
#